data_AF-A0A6N4X3Z6-F1
#
_entry.id   AF-A0A6N4X3Z6-F1
#
_cell.length_a   1.000
_cell.length_b   1.000
_cell.length_c   1.000
_cell.angle_alpha   90.00
_cell.angle_beta   90.00
_cell.angle_gamma   90.00
#
_symmetry.space_group_name_H-M   'P 1'
#
loop_
_entity.id
_entity.type
_entity.pdbx_description
1 polymer ?
#
loop_
_entity_poly.entity_id
_entity_poly.type
_entity_poly.pdbx_seq_one_letter_code
_entity_poly.pdbx_strand_id
1 'polypeptide(L)'
;MSQEFDIPGVDFDQSIPAMDREQIDMLLMVDDSEDDSCALVRELFDLFKGESVGKLLELSDVCAANDADELRKIVHFIAGSAGNLGLSYLSGFYRSIEQALDAGTLTELSPCEKPIRIAFTDACEAFSSEFKV
;
A
#
# COMPACT_ATOMS: atom_id res chain seq x y z
N MET A 1 -16.98 3.24 -3.83
CA MET A 1 -17.40 2.08 -3.01
C MET A 1 -16.48 2.08 -1.81
N SER A 2 -16.99 2.33 -0.61
CA SER A 2 -16.20 2.31 0.62
C SER A 2 -15.96 0.85 0.97
N GLN A 3 -14.78 0.30 0.69
CA GLN A 3 -14.45 -1.02 1.19
C GLN A 3 -14.01 -0.86 2.65
N GLU A 4 -14.85 -1.33 3.57
CA GLU A 4 -14.49 -1.46 4.98
C GLU A 4 -13.48 -2.60 5.09
N PHE A 5 -12.20 -2.26 5.16
CA PHE A 5 -11.15 -3.20 5.56
C PHE A 5 -11.28 -3.43 7.07
N ASP A 6 -12.21 -4.29 7.45
CA ASP A 6 -12.51 -4.58 8.86
C ASP A 6 -11.43 -5.52 9.44
N ILE A 7 -10.31 -4.93 9.90
CA ILE A 7 -9.30 -5.62 10.69
C ILE A 7 -9.54 -5.27 12.17
N PRO A 8 -9.84 -6.26 13.04
CA PRO A 8 -10.01 -6.01 14.46
C PRO A 8 -8.77 -5.34 15.08
N GLY A 9 -8.97 -4.16 15.67
CA GLY A 9 -7.90 -3.41 16.36
C GLY A 9 -7.12 -2.43 15.49
N VAL A 10 -7.45 -2.31 14.19
CA VAL A 10 -6.88 -1.30 13.29
C VAL A 10 -7.89 -0.17 13.10
N ASP A 11 -7.50 1.04 13.48
CA ASP A 11 -8.27 2.26 13.21
C ASP A 11 -7.73 2.92 11.94
N PHE A 12 -8.48 2.80 10.84
CA PHE A 12 -8.07 3.32 9.54
C PHE A 12 -9.00 4.46 9.09
N ASP A 13 -8.40 5.61 8.79
CA ASP A 13 -9.11 6.77 8.28
C ASP A 13 -9.50 6.57 6.80
N GLN A 14 -10.78 6.29 6.58
CA GLN A 14 -11.36 6.12 5.26
C GLN A 14 -11.56 7.44 4.49
N SER A 15 -11.30 8.59 5.10
CA SER A 15 -11.36 9.90 4.44
C SER A 15 -10.12 10.19 3.59
N ILE A 16 -9.06 9.39 3.74
CA ILE A 16 -7.83 9.53 2.97
C ILE A 16 -8.14 9.35 1.47
N PRO A 17 -7.66 10.24 0.59
CA PRO A 17 -7.86 10.09 -0.84
C PRO A 17 -7.09 8.87 -1.37
N ALA A 18 -7.66 8.19 -2.38
CA ALA A 18 -7.01 7.07 -3.07
C ALA A 18 -5.58 7.40 -3.53
N MET A 19 -5.42 8.60 -4.09
CA MET A 19 -4.15 9.13 -4.58
C MET A 19 -3.93 10.58 -4.13
N ASP A 20 -2.69 10.90 -3.77
CA ASP A 20 -2.20 12.25 -3.54
C ASP A 20 -1.64 12.83 -4.83
N ARG A 21 -2.39 13.77 -5.40
CA ARG A 21 -2.05 14.42 -6.66
C ARG A 21 -0.83 15.31 -6.54
N GLU A 22 -0.60 15.95 -5.40
CA GLU A 22 0.58 16.81 -5.24
C GLU A 22 1.86 15.97 -5.29
N GLN A 23 1.86 14.79 -4.66
CA GLN A 23 3.00 13.87 -4.74
C GLN A 23 3.22 13.31 -6.16
N ILE A 24 2.14 12.95 -6.84
CA ILE A 24 2.19 12.50 -8.23
C ILE A 24 2.73 13.60 -9.16
N ASP A 25 2.25 14.83 -9.00
CA ASP A 25 2.68 15.97 -9.80
C ASP A 25 4.15 16.28 -9.54
N MET A 26 4.61 16.19 -8.28
CA MET A 26 6.03 16.31 -7.94
C MET A 26 6.89 15.24 -8.62
N LEU A 27 6.43 13.99 -8.68
CA LEU A 27 7.12 12.91 -9.41
C LEU A 27 7.18 13.19 -10.92
N LEU A 28 6.09 13.69 -11.51
CA LEU A 28 6.00 13.99 -12.94
C LEU A 28 6.88 15.17 -13.34
N MET A 29 7.09 16.14 -12.44
CA MET A 29 7.98 17.30 -12.67
C MET A 29 9.48 16.98 -12.63
N VAL A 30 9.88 15.76 -12.25
CA VAL A 30 11.29 15.35 -12.25
C VAL A 30 11.84 15.18 -13.67
N ASP A 31 10.96 14.95 -14.66
CA ASP A 31 11.35 14.81 -16.06
C ASP A 31 10.80 15.98 -16.89
N ASP A 32 11.70 16.80 -17.44
CA ASP A 32 11.41 18.05 -18.18
C ASP A 32 10.79 17.81 -19.57
N SER A 33 10.50 16.54 -19.92
CA SER A 33 9.89 16.15 -21.18
C SER A 33 8.56 15.42 -20.96
N GLU A 34 7.46 16.03 -21.43
CA GLU A 34 6.07 15.55 -21.23
C GLU A 34 5.84 14.11 -21.73
N ASP A 35 6.67 13.60 -22.64
CA ASP A 35 6.59 12.22 -23.17
C ASP A 35 7.26 11.17 -22.25
N ASP A 36 8.27 11.54 -21.44
CA ASP A 36 8.98 10.60 -20.54
C ASP A 36 8.41 10.59 -19.10
N SER A 37 7.70 11.63 -18.65
CA SER A 37 7.17 11.68 -17.28
C SER A 37 6.19 10.52 -16.98
N CYS A 38 5.37 10.12 -17.95
CA CYS A 38 4.49 8.94 -17.81
C CYS A 38 5.27 7.62 -17.83
N ALA A 39 6.42 7.56 -18.52
CA ALA A 39 7.26 6.38 -18.58
C ALA A 39 7.97 6.13 -17.25
N LEU A 40 8.46 7.20 -16.60
CA LEU A 40 9.07 7.12 -15.27
C LEU A 40 8.06 6.62 -14.22
N VAL A 41 6.85 7.18 -14.21
CA VAL A 41 5.79 6.76 -13.28
C VAL A 41 5.39 5.30 -13.48
N ARG A 42 5.37 4.81 -14.74
CA ARG A 42 5.18 3.40 -15.07
C ARG A 42 6.28 2.51 -14.50
N GLU A 43 7.53 2.89 -14.72
CA GLU A 43 8.69 2.12 -14.24
C GLU A 43 8.70 2.03 -12.71
N LEU A 44 8.43 3.15 -12.02
CA LEU A 44 8.33 3.16 -10.55
C LEU A 44 7.17 2.31 -10.06
N PHE A 45 6.03 2.32 -10.76
CA PHE A 45 4.88 1.48 -10.42
C PHE A 45 5.16 -0.01 -10.65
N ASP A 46 5.80 -0.37 -11.76
CA ASP A 46 6.19 -1.75 -12.05
C ASP A 46 7.19 -2.28 -11.03
N LEU A 47 8.16 -1.45 -10.61
CA LEU A 47 9.10 -1.78 -9.54
C LEU A 47 8.37 -2.00 -8.22
N PHE A 48 7.51 -1.05 -7.81
CA PHE A 48 6.69 -1.17 -6.61
C PHE A 48 5.84 -2.43 -6.61
N LYS A 49 5.18 -2.74 -7.73
CA LYS A 49 4.33 -3.91 -7.87
C LYS A 49 5.15 -5.19 -7.76
N GLY A 50 6.30 -5.27 -8.44
CA GLY A 50 7.19 -6.42 -8.40
C GLY A 50 7.71 -6.71 -6.99
N GLU A 51 8.23 -5.68 -6.31
CA GLU A 51 8.78 -5.81 -4.96
C GLU A 51 7.68 -6.13 -3.93
N SER A 52 6.53 -5.46 -4.03
CA SER A 52 5.41 -5.68 -3.11
C SER A 52 4.79 -7.06 -3.28
N VAL A 53 4.61 -7.55 -4.51
CA VAL A 53 4.11 -8.92 -4.75
C VAL A 53 5.06 -9.94 -4.14
N GLY A 54 6.38 -9.75 -4.29
CA GLY A 54 7.38 -10.61 -3.66
C GLY A 54 7.20 -10.72 -2.14
N LYS A 55 6.99 -9.57 -1.47
CA LYS A 55 6.73 -9.53 -0.01
C LYS A 55 5.38 -10.12 0.38
N LEU A 56 4.35 -9.89 -0.42
CA LEU A 56 3.01 -10.41 -0.18
C LEU A 56 2.90 -11.93 -0.37
N LEU A 57 3.86 -12.59 -1.01
CA LEU A 57 3.89 -14.06 -1.07
C LEU A 57 4.11 -14.68 0.31
N GLU A 58 4.95 -14.05 1.15
CA GLU A 58 5.29 -14.52 2.51
C GLU A 58 4.19 -14.20 3.53
N LEU A 59 3.22 -13.33 3.16
CA LEU A 59 2.18 -12.85 4.07
C LEU A 59 1.34 -13.95 4.71
N SER A 60 1.04 -15.03 3.97
CA SER A 60 0.22 -16.13 4.49
C SER A 60 0.94 -16.88 5.62
N ASP A 61 2.23 -17.16 5.43
CA ASP A 61 3.07 -17.82 6.43
C ASP A 61 3.26 -16.92 7.67
N VAL A 62 3.48 -15.62 7.45
CA VAL A 62 3.61 -14.62 8.52
C VAL A 62 2.32 -14.52 9.36
N CYS A 63 1.16 -14.42 8.71
CA CYS A 63 -0.14 -14.39 9.39
C CYS A 63 -0.42 -15.70 10.14
N ALA A 64 -0.08 -16.86 9.55
CA ALA A 64 -0.26 -18.17 10.18
C ALA A 64 0.67 -18.39 11.38
N ALA A 65 1.89 -17.85 11.32
CA ALA A 65 2.87 -17.86 12.41
C ALA A 65 2.56 -16.82 13.51
N ASN A 66 1.59 -15.92 13.28
CA ASN A 66 1.30 -14.76 14.12
C ASN A 66 2.55 -13.89 14.37
N ASP A 67 3.41 -13.77 13.35
CA ASP A 67 4.67 -13.03 13.43
C ASP A 67 4.45 -11.53 13.17
N ALA A 68 4.20 -10.81 14.27
CA ALA A 68 3.94 -9.37 14.24
C ALA A 68 5.13 -8.55 13.73
N ASP A 69 6.36 -8.99 13.99
CA ASP A 69 7.56 -8.28 13.58
C ASP A 69 7.76 -8.38 12.07
N GLU A 70 7.54 -9.57 11.49
CA GLU A 70 7.64 -9.75 10.04
C GLU A 70 6.48 -9.09 9.30
N LEU A 71 5.25 -9.16 9.86
CA LEU A 71 4.11 -8.45 9.30
C LEU A 71 4.40 -6.94 9.25
N ARG A 72 4.91 -6.38 10.35
CA ARG A 72 5.30 -4.97 10.43
C ARG A 72 6.27 -4.59 9.32
N LYS A 73 7.31 -5.39 9.07
CA LYS A 73 8.29 -5.10 8.00
C LYS A 73 7.64 -5.09 6.61
N ILE A 74 6.74 -6.04 6.34
CA ILE A 74 6.01 -6.11 5.07
C ILE A 74 5.16 -4.85 4.90
N VAL A 75 4.33 -4.51 5.90
CA VAL A 75 3.43 -3.35 5.80
C VAL A 75 4.21 -2.03 5.77
N HIS A 76 5.32 -1.90 6.50
CA HIS A 76 6.22 -0.74 6.48
C HIS A 76 6.78 -0.46 5.10
N PHE A 77 7.30 -1.52 4.48
CA PHE A 77 7.90 -1.44 3.16
C PHE A 77 6.88 -0.99 2.12
N ILE A 78 5.71 -1.65 2.09
CA ILE A 78 4.66 -1.31 1.12
C ILE A 78 4.10 0.09 1.39
N ALA A 79 3.93 0.50 2.66
CA ALA A 79 3.50 1.84 3.02
C ALA A 79 4.45 2.92 2.51
N GLY A 80 5.75 2.73 2.72
CA GLY A 80 6.79 3.67 2.25
C GLY A 80 6.77 3.82 0.73
N SER A 81 6.78 2.70 0.02
CA SER A 81 6.77 2.71 -1.45
C SER A 81 5.46 3.26 -2.03
N ALA A 82 4.31 2.92 -1.43
CA ALA A 82 3.01 3.46 -1.81
C ALA A 82 2.95 4.98 -1.60
N GLY A 83 3.45 5.47 -0.46
CA GLY A 83 3.49 6.91 -0.18
C GLY A 83 4.37 7.68 -1.18
N ASN A 84 5.49 7.10 -1.60
CA ASN A 84 6.35 7.70 -2.62
C ASN A 84 5.62 7.82 -3.97
N LEU A 85 4.80 6.84 -4.35
CA LEU A 85 4.00 6.85 -5.58
C LEU A 85 2.72 7.70 -5.48
N GLY A 86 2.45 8.31 -4.33
CA GLY A 86 1.21 9.04 -4.09
C GLY A 86 -0.01 8.14 -3.89
N LEU A 87 0.15 6.84 -3.63
CA LEU A 87 -0.93 5.92 -3.25
C LEU A 87 -1.32 6.10 -1.77
N SER A 88 -1.85 7.28 -1.45
CA SER A 88 -2.05 7.72 -0.07
C SER A 88 -3.01 6.86 0.73
N TYR A 89 -4.08 6.36 0.12
CA TYR A 89 -5.00 5.44 0.80
C TYR A 89 -4.31 4.13 1.20
N LEU A 90 -3.53 3.54 0.28
CA LEU A 90 -2.79 2.31 0.55
C LEU A 90 -1.72 2.53 1.62
N SER A 91 -0.95 3.61 1.49
CA SER A 91 0.06 4.01 2.47
C SER A 91 -0.57 4.23 3.85
N GLY A 92 -1.71 4.92 3.92
CA GLY A 92 -2.44 5.16 5.16
C GLY A 92 -2.93 3.87 5.80
N PHE A 93 -3.46 2.94 4.99
CA PHE A 93 -3.96 1.66 5.46
C PHE A 93 -2.87 0.77 6.04
N TYR A 94 -1.71 0.69 5.38
CA TYR A 94 -0.61 -0.08 5.93
C TYR A 94 -0.02 0.56 7.19
N ARG A 95 0.03 1.90 7.26
CA ARG A 95 0.46 2.62 8.47
C ARG A 95 -0.49 2.41 9.66
N SER A 96 -1.80 2.30 9.44
CA SER A 96 -2.71 2.00 10.55
C SER A 96 -2.51 0.58 11.08
N ILE A 97 -2.15 -0.39 10.21
CA ILE A 97 -1.75 -1.74 10.64
C ILE A 97 -0.46 -1.66 11.47
N GLU A 98 0.57 -0.93 11.03
CA GLU A 98 1.79 -0.72 11.82
C GLU A 98 1.50 -0.14 13.19
N GLN A 99 0.66 0.90 13.25
CA GLN A 99 0.27 1.54 14.50
C GLN A 99 -0.47 0.58 15.42
N ALA A 100 -1.34 -0.28 14.87
CA ALA A 100 -2.06 -1.27 15.65
C ALA A 100 -1.14 -2.38 16.20
N LEU A 101 -0.11 -2.77 15.44
CA LEU A 101 0.94 -3.67 15.90
C LEU A 101 1.77 -3.02 17.03
N ASP A 102 2.15 -1.76 16.85
CA ASP A 102 2.94 -0.99 17.84
C ASP A 102 2.17 -0.73 19.14
N ALA A 103 0.88 -0.44 19.03
CA ALA A 103 -0.01 -0.26 20.16
C ALA A 103 -0.38 -1.58 20.84
N GLY A 104 -0.09 -2.72 20.21
CA GLY A 104 -0.52 -4.05 20.66
C GLY A 104 -2.04 -4.24 20.63
N THR A 105 -2.76 -3.44 19.84
CA THR A 105 -4.22 -3.60 19.65
C THR A 105 -4.53 -4.67 18.62
N LEU A 106 -3.60 -4.94 17.70
CA LEU A 106 -3.67 -6.04 16.74
C LEU A 106 -2.96 -7.27 17.29
N THR A 107 -3.72 -8.14 17.96
CA THR A 107 -3.18 -9.36 18.61
C THR A 107 -3.27 -10.61 17.74
N GLU A 108 -4.20 -10.62 16.78
CA GLU A 108 -4.49 -11.75 15.91
C GLU A 108 -4.24 -11.36 14.45
N LEU A 109 -3.25 -11.98 13.82
CA LEU A 109 -2.84 -11.65 12.44
C LEU A 109 -3.56 -12.48 11.38
N SER A 110 -4.21 -13.59 11.77
CA SER A 110 -5.00 -14.45 10.89
C SER A 110 -6.00 -13.70 9.99
N PRO A 111 -6.78 -12.71 10.47
CA PRO A 111 -7.70 -11.97 9.60
C PRO A 111 -7.03 -10.91 8.73
N CYS A 112 -5.74 -10.60 8.91
CA CYS A 112 -5.07 -9.49 8.23
C CYS A 112 -4.72 -9.79 6.77
N GLU A 113 -4.46 -11.07 6.42
CA GLU A 113 -3.99 -11.43 5.08
C GLU A 113 -4.93 -10.92 3.98
N LYS A 114 -6.22 -11.19 4.12
CA LYS A 114 -7.21 -10.90 3.07
C LYS A 114 -7.39 -9.39 2.86
N PRO A 115 -7.63 -8.56 3.89
CA PRO A 115 -7.69 -7.10 3.75
C PRO A 115 -6.42 -6.49 3.14
N ILE A 116 -5.24 -6.95 3.57
CA ILE A 116 -3.95 -6.50 3.03
C ILE A 116 -3.84 -6.73 1.52
N ARG A 117 -4.16 -7.95 1.07
CA ARG A 117 -4.12 -8.30 -0.37
C ARG A 117 -5.13 -7.51 -1.18
N ILE A 118 -6.35 -7.33 -0.66
CA ILE A 118 -7.40 -6.58 -1.35
C ILE A 118 -6.99 -5.11 -1.48
N ALA A 119 -6.55 -4.47 -0.40
CA ALA A 119 -6.10 -3.07 -0.43
C ALA A 119 -4.99 -2.85 -1.46
N PHE A 120 -4.01 -3.76 -1.52
CA PHE A 120 -2.95 -3.70 -2.52
C PHE A 120 -3.48 -3.83 -3.96
N THR A 121 -4.38 -4.78 -4.20
CA THR A 121 -4.97 -5.03 -5.52
C THR A 121 -5.80 -3.83 -5.98
N ASP A 122 -6.68 -3.32 -5.11
CA ASP A 122 -7.53 -2.16 -5.38
C ASP A 122 -6.70 -0.91 -5.69
N ALA A 123 -5.61 -0.69 -4.94
CA ALA A 123 -4.70 0.42 -5.19
C ALA A 123 -3.96 0.29 -6.53
N CYS A 124 -3.51 -0.93 -6.87
CA CYS A 124 -2.91 -1.19 -8.18
C CYS A 124 -3.89 -0.94 -9.33
N GLU A 125 -5.14 -1.40 -9.20
CA GLU A 125 -6.19 -1.19 -10.21
C GLU A 125 -6.54 0.30 -10.35
N ALA A 126 -6.65 1.02 -9.23
CA ALA A 126 -6.92 2.47 -9.24
C ALA A 126 -5.80 3.24 -9.96
N PHE A 127 -4.53 2.89 -9.70
CA PHE A 127 -3.39 3.49 -10.38
C PHE A 127 -3.37 3.15 -11.86
N SER A 128 -3.53 1.88 -12.20
CA SER A 128 -3.62 1.40 -13.59
C SER A 128 -4.71 2.12 -14.39
N SER A 129 -5.89 2.30 -13.79
CA SER A 129 -7.00 3.01 -14.43
C SER A 129 -6.70 4.50 -14.65
N GLU A 130 -5.97 5.14 -13.74
CA GLU A 130 -5.65 6.56 -13.81
C GLU A 130 -4.60 6.86 -14.88
N PHE A 131 -3.51 6.10 -14.89
CA PHE A 131 -2.38 6.30 -15.80
C PHE A 131 -2.49 5.50 -17.11
N LYS A 132 -3.57 4.73 -17.28
CA LYS A 132 -3.84 3.82 -18.40
C LYS A 132 -2.70 2.82 -18.63
N VAL A 133 -2.30 2.14 -17.56
CA VAL A 133 -1.17 1.20 -17.50
C VAL A 133 -1.61 -0.19 -17.09
#